data_AF-A0A4Q2A456-F1
#
_entry.id   AF-A0A4Q2A456-F1
#
_cell.length_a   1.000
_cell.length_b   1.000
_cell.length_c   1.000
_cell.angle_alpha   90.00
_cell.angle_beta   90.00
_cell.angle_gamma   90.00
#
_symmetry.space_group_name_H-M   'P 1'
#
loop_
_entity.id
_entity.type
_entity.pdbx_description
1 polymer ?
#
loop_
_entity_poly.entity_id
_entity_poly.type
_entity_poly.pdbx_seq_one_letter_code
_entity_poly.pdbx_strand_id
1 'polypeptide(L)'
;MTDQPDPAEPASRDLPFTVDLRRIHLAVGWIAFGLPLSLIAVSQLPTVCFHDSISHFYFSPVGGDILVGALSFIGLLLVGLYSFDAVGCAGARRWTWKDILAIRVAGVAALLVAFVPTAGTGCARAEAESARAFLNGAGAGGSSFDFWAVLQGRTVVTGFPLDTVHYGAAGVMFLILAYVVLRVFTRVNSEAAERDGNRKGLRNACYRVLGRVILGVVAVLGIKMAVGAVAPDFLGFWNRLNLTFVLEAAGLFAFGLAWMIKGRVLSVFEDAAARAQPRAA
;
A
#
# COMPACT_ATOMS: atom_id res chain seq x y z
N MET A 1 -5.94 -56.34 20.26
CA MET A 1 -6.47 -55.01 19.93
C MET A 1 -5.47 -54.02 20.48
N THR A 2 -4.48 -53.66 19.68
CA THR A 2 -3.36 -52.80 20.08
C THR A 2 -3.79 -51.35 19.91
N ASP A 3 -3.86 -50.61 21.03
CA ASP A 3 -3.97 -49.15 21.03
C ASP A 3 -2.75 -48.58 20.31
N GLN A 4 -2.98 -47.98 19.14
CA GLN A 4 -2.03 -47.05 18.57
C GLN A 4 -2.21 -45.72 19.32
N PRO A 5 -1.13 -45.12 19.86
CA PRO A 5 -1.21 -43.75 20.34
C PRO A 5 -1.52 -42.82 19.16
N ASP A 6 -2.46 -41.89 19.39
CA ASP A 6 -2.78 -40.82 18.43
C ASP A 6 -1.48 -40.10 18.00
N PRO A 7 -1.32 -39.77 16.71
CA PRO A 7 -0.16 -39.01 16.26
C PRO A 7 -0.14 -37.66 16.98
N ALA A 8 0.98 -37.39 17.65
CA ALA A 8 1.21 -36.14 18.38
C ALA A 8 0.81 -34.94 17.52
N GLU A 9 -0.11 -34.11 18.04
CA GLU A 9 -0.42 -32.82 17.44
C GLU A 9 0.91 -32.06 17.20
N PRO A 10 1.14 -31.55 15.99
CA PRO A 10 2.37 -30.82 15.71
C PRO A 10 2.43 -29.63 16.66
N ALA A 11 3.45 -29.62 17.52
CA ALA A 11 3.68 -28.60 18.52
C ALA A 11 3.41 -27.21 17.93
N SER A 12 2.40 -26.51 18.47
CA SER A 12 2.17 -25.12 18.13
C SER A 12 3.48 -24.39 18.38
N ARG A 13 3.98 -23.69 17.35
CA ARG A 13 5.12 -22.78 17.51
C ARG A 13 4.64 -21.65 18.41
N ASP A 14 4.74 -21.86 19.72
CA ASP A 14 4.33 -20.90 20.74
C ASP A 14 5.36 -19.77 20.75
N LEU A 15 5.09 -18.75 19.93
CA LEU A 15 5.70 -17.44 20.10
C LEU A 15 5.30 -16.92 21.48
N PRO A 16 6.17 -16.16 22.18
CA PRO A 16 5.84 -15.57 23.48
C PRO A 16 4.76 -14.48 23.40
N PHE A 17 4.19 -14.23 22.21
CA PHE A 17 3.13 -13.26 21.97
C PHE A 17 2.12 -13.80 20.95
N THR A 18 0.86 -13.41 21.12
CA THR A 18 -0.21 -13.72 20.17
C THR A 18 -0.32 -12.62 19.11
N VAL A 19 -0.42 -13.02 17.84
CA VAL A 19 -0.53 -12.10 16.72
C VAL A 19 -2.01 -11.81 16.42
N ASP A 20 -2.47 -10.61 16.77
CA ASP A 20 -3.84 -10.17 16.46
C ASP A 20 -3.91 -9.58 15.03
N LEU A 21 -4.60 -10.30 14.14
CA LEU A 21 -4.87 -9.86 12.76
C LEU A 21 -5.56 -8.49 12.70
N ARG A 22 -6.36 -8.11 13.69
CA ARG A 22 -7.01 -6.79 13.70
C ARG A 22 -5.97 -5.68 13.84
N ARG A 23 -5.01 -5.83 14.76
CA ARG A 23 -3.93 -4.87 14.96
C ARG A 23 -3.05 -4.73 13.71
N ILE A 24 -2.78 -5.83 13.01
CA ILE A 24 -2.05 -5.79 11.74
C ILE A 24 -2.83 -4.99 10.69
N HIS A 25 -4.12 -5.27 10.50
CA HIS A 25 -4.94 -4.51 9.55
C HIS A 25 -5.00 -3.01 9.91
N LEU A 26 -5.08 -2.67 11.21
CA LEU A 26 -5.04 -1.28 11.67
C LEU A 26 -3.69 -0.62 11.40
N ALA A 27 -2.57 -1.32 11.64
CA ALA A 27 -1.24 -0.78 11.37
C ALA A 27 -1.06 -0.47 9.87
N VAL A 28 -1.40 -1.42 8.99
CA VAL A 28 -1.37 -1.20 7.54
C VAL A 28 -2.30 -0.03 7.14
N GLY A 29 -3.50 0.00 7.71
CA GLY A 29 -4.49 1.04 7.42
C GLY A 29 -4.04 2.45 7.82
N TRP A 30 -3.50 2.60 9.03
CA TRP A 30 -3.01 3.88 9.55
C TRP A 30 -1.78 4.38 8.80
N ILE A 31 -0.84 3.51 8.46
CA ILE A 31 0.36 3.91 7.70
C ILE A 31 -0.03 4.36 6.30
N ALA A 32 -0.90 3.59 5.62
CA ALA A 32 -1.34 3.95 4.28
C ALA A 32 -2.18 5.24 4.26
N PHE A 33 -3.06 5.43 5.23
CA PHE A 33 -3.87 6.65 5.35
C PHE A 33 -3.01 7.86 5.78
N GLY A 34 -2.03 7.64 6.65
CA GLY A 34 -1.14 8.68 7.15
C GLY A 34 -0.10 9.14 6.13
N LEU A 35 0.30 8.27 5.19
CA LEU A 35 1.34 8.57 4.21
C LEU A 35 1.05 9.83 3.36
N PRO A 36 -0.12 10.00 2.72
CA PRO A 36 -0.40 11.25 2.00
C PRO A 36 -0.41 12.48 2.92
N LEU A 37 -0.91 12.34 4.16
CA LEU A 37 -1.00 13.44 5.11
C LEU A 37 0.38 13.90 5.58
N SER A 38 1.30 12.97 5.84
CA SER A 38 2.67 13.29 6.23
C SER A 38 3.43 13.96 5.09
N LEU A 39 3.22 13.54 3.83
CA LEU A 39 3.83 14.19 2.68
C LEU A 39 3.28 15.61 2.43
N ILE A 40 1.98 15.82 2.62
CA ILE A 40 1.38 17.17 2.61
C ILE A 40 1.98 18.04 3.73
N ALA A 41 2.20 17.49 4.92
CA ALA A 41 2.80 18.22 6.02
C ALA A 41 4.27 18.59 5.72
N VAL A 42 5.03 17.66 5.13
CA VAL A 42 6.42 17.90 4.72
C VAL A 42 6.53 18.97 3.63
N SER A 43 5.58 19.05 2.70
CA SER A 43 5.56 20.09 1.67
C SER A 43 5.19 21.49 2.18
N GLN A 44 4.83 21.63 3.46
CA GLN A 44 4.69 22.95 4.10
C GLN A 44 6.03 23.51 4.60
N LEU A 45 7.10 22.72 4.58
CA LEU A 45 8.43 23.18 4.96
C LEU A 45 8.97 24.15 3.90
N PRO A 46 9.60 25.28 4.28
CA PRO A 46 10.02 26.33 3.33
C PRO A 46 10.99 25.86 2.24
N THR A 47 11.69 24.76 2.47
CA THR A 47 12.71 24.20 1.59
C THR A 47 12.21 23.04 0.74
N VAL A 48 10.92 22.68 0.82
CA VAL A 48 10.36 21.52 0.11
C VAL A 48 9.22 21.98 -0.79
N CYS A 49 9.30 21.64 -2.07
CA CYS A 49 8.24 21.90 -3.02
C CYS A 49 7.06 20.91 -2.84
N PHE A 50 5.88 21.27 -3.36
CA PHE A 50 4.81 20.29 -3.52
C PHE A 50 5.05 19.48 -4.79
N HIS A 51 5.23 18.17 -4.66
CA HIS A 51 5.51 17.28 -5.78
C HIS A 51 4.24 16.83 -6.53
N ASP A 52 4.36 16.63 -7.84
CA ASP A 52 3.29 16.22 -8.74
C ASP A 52 2.66 14.86 -8.39
N SER A 53 3.41 13.96 -7.73
CA SER A 53 2.94 12.64 -7.28
C SER A 53 3.57 12.23 -5.94
N ILE A 54 2.96 11.26 -5.25
CA ILE A 54 3.46 10.69 -3.99
C ILE A 54 4.85 10.08 -4.18
N SER A 55 5.08 9.36 -5.28
CA SER A 55 6.37 8.71 -5.54
C SER A 55 7.51 9.69 -5.84
N HIS A 56 7.21 10.92 -6.27
CA HIS A 56 8.25 11.96 -6.47
C HIS A 56 8.86 12.44 -5.16
N PHE A 57 8.16 12.30 -4.03
CA PHE A 57 8.74 12.58 -2.70
C PHE A 57 9.92 11.66 -2.37
N TYR A 58 10.17 10.59 -3.14
CA TYR A 58 11.39 9.79 -3.04
C TYR A 58 12.66 10.64 -3.06
N PHE A 59 12.67 11.72 -3.84
CA PHE A 59 13.84 12.61 -3.96
C PHE A 59 13.92 13.67 -2.86
N SER A 60 12.87 13.86 -2.07
CA SER A 60 12.86 14.78 -0.94
C SER A 60 13.61 14.19 0.26
N PRO A 61 14.46 14.97 0.95
CA PRO A 61 15.21 14.50 2.11
C PRO A 61 14.36 13.89 3.21
N VAL A 62 13.19 14.45 3.52
CA VAL A 62 12.29 13.91 4.57
C VAL A 62 11.19 13.07 3.95
N GLY A 63 10.63 13.49 2.82
CA GLY A 63 9.56 12.76 2.14
C GLY A 63 9.98 11.37 1.70
N GLY A 64 11.24 11.20 1.29
CA GLY A 64 11.77 9.92 0.83
C GLY A 64 11.81 8.87 1.94
N ASP A 65 12.25 9.23 3.16
CA ASP A 65 12.30 8.27 4.27
C ASP A 65 10.91 7.82 4.69
N ILE A 66 9.97 8.76 4.72
CA ILE A 66 8.57 8.48 5.06
C ILE A 66 7.97 7.53 4.02
N LEU A 67 8.16 7.82 2.73
CA LEU A 67 7.64 7.02 1.62
C LEU A 67 8.24 5.60 1.64
N VAL A 68 9.57 5.49 1.63
CA VAL A 68 10.27 4.20 1.56
C VAL A 68 10.02 3.38 2.82
N GLY A 69 10.05 4.01 3.99
CA GLY A 69 9.76 3.35 5.27
C GLY A 69 8.33 2.81 5.33
N ALA A 70 7.34 3.62 4.94
CA ALA A 70 5.93 3.21 4.92
C ALA A 70 5.68 2.02 3.98
N LEU A 71 6.18 2.10 2.73
CA LEU A 71 6.00 1.04 1.74
C LEU A 71 6.77 -0.22 2.09
N SER A 72 8.00 -0.09 2.63
CA SER A 72 8.78 -1.24 3.08
C SER A 72 8.09 -1.97 4.22
N PHE A 73 7.56 -1.23 5.20
CA PHE A 73 6.83 -1.81 6.31
C PHE A 73 5.56 -2.52 5.85
N ILE A 74 4.72 -1.85 5.03
CA ILE A 74 3.52 -2.49 4.47
C ILE A 74 3.89 -3.71 3.63
N GLY A 75 4.87 -3.60 2.74
CA GLY A 75 5.32 -4.68 1.87
C GLY A 75 5.76 -5.92 2.65
N LEU A 76 6.58 -5.75 3.68
CA LEU A 76 7.03 -6.84 4.55
C LEU A 76 5.87 -7.47 5.34
N LEU A 77 4.92 -6.68 5.85
CA LEU A 77 3.74 -7.23 6.51
C LEU A 77 2.88 -8.08 5.55
N LEU A 78 2.68 -7.61 4.31
CA LEU A 78 1.91 -8.33 3.30
C LEU A 78 2.61 -9.63 2.86
N VAL A 79 3.94 -9.62 2.75
CA VAL A 79 4.72 -10.82 2.37
C VAL A 79 4.81 -11.82 3.53
N GLY A 80 5.14 -11.34 4.73
CA GLY A 80 5.52 -12.18 5.87
C GLY A 80 4.33 -12.65 6.72
N LEU A 81 3.39 -11.75 7.06
CA LEU A 81 2.33 -12.08 8.01
C LEU A 81 1.10 -12.73 7.36
N TYR A 82 0.89 -12.52 6.06
CA TYR A 82 -0.13 -13.26 5.33
C TYR A 82 0.48 -14.59 4.83
N SER A 83 0.43 -15.61 5.70
CA SER A 83 0.86 -16.97 5.39
C SER A 83 -0.31 -17.86 4.95
N PHE A 84 0.01 -18.98 4.30
CA PHE A 84 -0.99 -20.00 3.95
C PHE A 84 -1.61 -20.64 5.19
N ASP A 85 -0.91 -20.63 6.33
CA ASP A 85 -1.42 -21.11 7.62
C ASP A 85 -2.54 -20.23 8.18
N ALA A 86 -2.71 -18.99 7.65
CA ALA A 86 -3.84 -18.15 8.00
C ALA A 86 -5.17 -18.64 7.38
N VAL A 87 -5.13 -19.60 6.45
CA VAL A 87 -6.33 -20.18 5.83
C VAL A 87 -7.11 -20.96 6.88
N GLY A 88 -8.37 -20.57 7.11
CA GLY A 88 -9.25 -21.23 8.08
C GLY A 88 -9.29 -20.57 9.46
N CYS A 89 -8.35 -19.69 9.80
CA CYS A 89 -8.35 -18.96 11.08
C CYS A 89 -9.53 -17.99 11.19
N ALA A 90 -9.94 -17.68 12.44
CA ALA A 90 -10.93 -16.64 12.70
C ALA A 90 -10.47 -15.29 12.12
N GLY A 91 -11.25 -14.71 11.20
CA GLY A 91 -10.91 -13.47 10.48
C GLY A 91 -10.42 -13.71 9.04
N ALA A 92 -10.00 -14.93 8.72
CA ALA A 92 -9.52 -15.39 7.42
C ALA A 92 -10.16 -16.72 6.93
N ARG A 93 -11.29 -17.14 7.53
CA ARG A 93 -11.95 -18.44 7.29
C ARG A 93 -12.17 -18.81 5.81
N ARG A 94 -12.51 -17.85 4.95
CA ARG A 94 -12.78 -18.07 3.50
C ARG A 94 -11.71 -17.49 2.57
N TRP A 95 -10.48 -17.36 3.06
CA TRP A 95 -9.34 -17.02 2.21
C TRP A 95 -8.90 -18.26 1.45
N THR A 96 -8.59 -18.08 0.17
CA THR A 96 -8.03 -19.13 -0.67
C THR A 96 -6.53 -18.92 -0.83
N TRP A 97 -5.81 -19.98 -1.21
CA TRP A 97 -4.37 -19.88 -1.51
C TRP A 97 -4.07 -18.81 -2.57
N LYS A 98 -4.99 -18.61 -3.54
CA LYS A 98 -4.86 -17.58 -4.58
C LYS A 98 -4.90 -16.17 -3.99
N ASP A 99 -5.73 -15.95 -2.97
CA ASP A 99 -5.83 -14.64 -2.31
C ASP A 99 -4.57 -14.33 -1.51
N ILE A 100 -4.00 -15.34 -0.83
CA ILE A 100 -2.72 -15.22 -0.11
C ILE A 100 -1.58 -14.93 -1.07
N LEU A 101 -1.49 -15.69 -2.18
CA LEU A 101 -0.49 -15.45 -3.21
C LEU A 101 -0.60 -14.04 -3.79
N ALA A 102 -1.83 -13.58 -4.09
CA ALA A 102 -2.06 -12.23 -4.59
C ALA A 102 -1.54 -11.18 -3.60
N ILE A 103 -1.88 -11.28 -2.30
CA ILE A 103 -1.38 -10.33 -1.29
C ILE A 103 0.15 -10.33 -1.19
N ARG A 104 0.79 -11.50 -1.25
CA ARG A 104 2.26 -11.57 -1.24
C ARG A 104 2.86 -10.89 -2.47
N VAL A 105 2.27 -11.09 -3.65
CA VAL A 105 2.68 -10.38 -4.87
C VAL A 105 2.50 -8.88 -4.72
N ALA A 106 1.40 -8.41 -4.12
CA ALA A 106 1.20 -6.99 -3.83
C ALA A 106 2.26 -6.46 -2.84
N GLY A 107 2.66 -7.25 -1.84
CA GLY A 107 3.73 -6.90 -0.92
C GLY A 107 5.11 -6.80 -1.59
N VAL A 108 5.45 -7.73 -2.49
CA VAL A 108 6.67 -7.64 -3.31
C VAL A 108 6.61 -6.42 -4.23
N ALA A 109 5.46 -6.16 -4.85
CA ALA A 109 5.26 -4.97 -5.67
C ALA A 109 5.41 -3.68 -4.86
N ALA A 110 4.92 -3.63 -3.62
CA ALA A 110 5.15 -2.50 -2.71
C ALA A 110 6.64 -2.27 -2.39
N LEU A 111 7.40 -3.35 -2.17
CA LEU A 111 8.85 -3.27 -1.97
C LEU A 111 9.56 -2.77 -3.23
N LEU A 112 9.13 -3.21 -4.42
CA LEU A 112 9.67 -2.69 -5.68
C LEU A 112 9.41 -1.19 -5.82
N VAL A 113 8.19 -0.72 -5.53
CA VAL A 113 7.85 0.72 -5.51
C VAL A 113 8.71 1.48 -4.50
N ALA A 114 9.02 0.87 -3.35
CA ALA A 114 9.85 1.48 -2.31
C ALA A 114 11.33 1.64 -2.72
N PHE A 115 11.90 0.68 -3.45
CA PHE A 115 13.34 0.66 -3.75
C PHE A 115 13.70 1.02 -5.20
N VAL A 116 12.73 1.07 -6.10
CA VAL A 116 12.89 1.48 -7.50
C VAL A 116 12.17 2.81 -7.68
N PRO A 117 12.85 3.96 -7.71
CA PRO A 117 12.21 5.27 -7.77
C PRO A 117 11.63 5.60 -9.16
N THR A 118 10.75 6.59 -9.20
CA THR A 118 10.38 7.30 -10.44
C THR A 118 11.49 8.25 -10.88
N ALA A 119 11.42 8.79 -12.10
CA ALA A 119 12.36 9.77 -12.61
C ALA A 119 11.85 11.20 -12.43
N GLY A 120 12.79 12.12 -12.20
CA GLY A 120 12.51 13.54 -12.06
C GLY A 120 12.03 13.91 -10.66
N THR A 121 12.06 15.21 -10.37
CA THR A 121 11.63 15.72 -9.06
C THR A 121 10.14 15.97 -8.99
N GLY A 122 9.40 16.01 -10.10
CA GLY A 122 7.97 16.33 -10.07
C GLY A 122 7.64 17.73 -9.50
N CYS A 123 8.60 18.66 -9.53
CA CYS A 123 8.41 20.06 -9.16
C CYS A 123 9.62 20.90 -9.63
N ALA A 124 9.45 22.21 -9.71
CA ALA A 124 10.59 23.15 -9.78
C ALA A 124 11.21 23.27 -8.37
N ARG A 125 12.44 22.77 -8.21
CA ARG A 125 13.14 22.77 -6.90
C ARG A 125 13.25 24.17 -6.33
N ALA A 126 13.08 24.30 -5.01
CA ALA A 126 13.58 25.46 -4.28
C ALA A 126 15.12 25.41 -4.25
N GLU A 127 15.79 26.55 -4.31
CA GLU A 127 17.28 26.63 -4.36
C GLU A 127 17.98 25.91 -3.18
N ALA A 128 17.25 25.69 -2.08
CA ALA A 128 17.74 25.02 -0.87
C ALA A 128 17.51 23.50 -0.81
N GLU A 129 16.82 22.88 -1.78
CA GLU A 129 16.50 21.45 -1.73
C GLU A 129 17.60 20.60 -2.40
N SER A 130 18.47 19.98 -1.59
CA SER A 130 19.37 18.93 -2.06
C SER A 130 18.57 17.64 -2.29
N ALA A 131 18.39 17.22 -3.54
CA ALA A 131 17.76 15.94 -3.83
C ALA A 131 18.58 14.78 -3.26
N ARG A 132 17.91 13.69 -2.88
CA ARG A 132 18.53 12.36 -2.68
C ARG A 132 19.05 11.83 -4.02
N ALA A 133 20.10 12.44 -4.55
CA ALA A 133 20.74 12.06 -5.81
C ALA A 133 22.13 11.52 -5.49
N PHE A 134 22.40 10.28 -5.89
CA PHE A 134 23.69 9.61 -5.66
C PHE A 134 24.59 9.61 -6.90
N LEU A 135 24.11 10.16 -8.03
CA LEU A 135 24.85 10.23 -9.29
C LEU A 135 24.71 11.62 -9.91
N ASN A 136 25.85 12.23 -10.26
CA ASN A 136 25.90 13.45 -11.06
C ASN A 136 25.80 13.06 -12.55
N GLY A 137 24.77 13.51 -13.27
CA GLY A 137 24.73 13.37 -14.73
C GLY A 137 23.57 12.58 -15.34
N ALA A 138 22.46 12.36 -14.64
CA ALA A 138 21.21 12.04 -15.32
C ALA A 138 20.82 13.27 -16.18
N GLY A 139 20.92 13.13 -17.51
CA GLY A 139 20.80 14.23 -18.46
C GLY A 139 19.54 15.09 -18.25
N ALA A 140 19.65 16.37 -18.65
CA ALA A 140 18.62 17.41 -18.56
C ALA A 140 18.05 17.66 -17.14
N GLY A 141 18.92 17.74 -16.12
CA GLY A 141 18.57 18.33 -14.81
C GLY A 141 17.71 17.45 -13.88
N GLY A 142 17.44 16.20 -14.26
CA GLY A 142 16.75 15.23 -13.41
C GLY A 142 17.66 14.66 -12.32
N SER A 143 17.18 14.55 -11.08
CA SER A 143 17.77 13.61 -10.12
C SER A 143 17.27 12.21 -10.43
N SER A 144 18.16 11.23 -10.50
CA SER A 144 17.79 9.82 -10.53
C SER A 144 18.58 9.05 -9.49
N PHE A 145 17.92 8.18 -8.73
CA PHE A 145 18.58 7.16 -7.93
C PHE A 145 18.62 5.88 -8.77
N ASP A 146 19.77 5.64 -9.41
CA ASP A 146 20.04 4.36 -10.05
C ASP A 146 20.87 3.51 -9.10
N PHE A 147 20.18 2.82 -8.19
CA PHE A 147 20.79 1.88 -7.24
C PHE A 147 21.72 0.89 -7.95
N TRP A 148 21.34 0.43 -9.14
CA TRP A 148 22.10 -0.56 -9.89
C TRP A 148 23.38 0.02 -10.48
N ALA A 149 23.35 1.28 -10.92
CA ALA A 149 24.58 1.99 -11.30
C ALA A 149 25.52 2.10 -10.10
N VAL A 150 25.03 2.48 -8.92
CA VAL A 150 25.84 2.57 -7.69
C VAL A 150 26.42 1.21 -7.30
N LEU A 151 25.60 0.14 -7.29
CA LEU A 151 26.04 -1.23 -6.98
C LEU A 151 27.11 -1.71 -7.97
N GLN A 152 27.00 -1.31 -9.23
CA GLN A 152 27.95 -1.64 -10.30
C GLN A 152 29.15 -0.68 -10.37
N GLY A 153 29.29 0.26 -9.43
CA GLY A 153 30.37 1.24 -9.41
C GLY A 153 30.34 2.22 -10.59
N ARG A 154 29.18 2.41 -11.24
CA ARG A 154 28.99 3.28 -12.39
C ARG A 154 28.65 4.69 -11.92
N THR A 155 29.27 5.68 -12.54
CA THR A 155 28.98 7.12 -12.34
C THR A 155 27.95 7.65 -13.34
N VAL A 156 27.49 6.80 -14.27
CA VAL A 156 26.51 7.12 -15.31
C VAL A 156 25.30 6.20 -15.15
N VAL A 157 24.11 6.73 -15.43
CA VAL A 157 22.86 5.96 -15.44
C VAL A 157 22.94 4.75 -16.35
N THR A 158 22.40 3.62 -15.90
CA THR A 158 22.48 2.32 -16.61
C THR A 158 21.55 2.22 -17.82
N GLY A 159 20.62 3.17 -18.00
CA GLY A 159 19.57 3.11 -19.01
C GLY A 159 18.43 2.12 -18.66
N PHE A 160 18.43 1.57 -17.44
CA PHE A 160 17.35 0.71 -16.97
C PHE A 160 16.04 1.50 -16.84
N PRO A 161 14.89 0.97 -17.31
CA PRO A 161 13.62 1.70 -17.33
C PRO A 161 12.96 1.73 -15.94
N LEU A 162 13.57 2.49 -15.01
CA LEU A 162 13.13 2.60 -13.61
C LEU A 162 11.66 3.03 -13.51
N ASP A 163 11.24 4.03 -14.30
CA ASP A 163 9.85 4.50 -14.34
C ASP A 163 8.86 3.39 -14.71
N THR A 164 9.15 2.64 -15.77
CA THR A 164 8.27 1.55 -16.22
C THR A 164 8.14 0.47 -15.16
N VAL A 165 9.24 0.13 -14.48
CA VAL A 165 9.23 -0.84 -13.39
C VAL A 165 8.45 -0.31 -12.19
N HIS A 166 8.67 0.95 -11.80
CA HIS A 166 7.97 1.58 -10.69
C HIS A 166 6.46 1.67 -10.94
N TYR A 167 6.03 2.27 -12.05
CA TYR A 167 4.61 2.43 -12.37
C TYR A 167 3.94 1.08 -12.63
N GLY A 168 4.65 0.12 -13.24
CA GLY A 168 4.18 -1.26 -13.41
C GLY A 168 3.94 -1.94 -12.08
N ALA A 169 4.89 -1.87 -11.15
CA ALA A 169 4.77 -2.42 -9.81
C ALA A 169 3.63 -1.75 -9.01
N ALA A 170 3.53 -0.42 -9.06
CA ALA A 170 2.45 0.32 -8.42
C ALA A 170 1.07 -0.09 -8.97
N GLY A 171 0.95 -0.21 -10.30
CA GLY A 171 -0.27 -0.69 -10.95
C GLY A 171 -0.67 -2.10 -10.49
N VAL A 172 0.26 -3.05 -10.50
CA VAL A 172 0.03 -4.42 -10.00
C VAL A 172 -0.40 -4.42 -8.54
N MET A 173 0.31 -3.66 -7.70
CA MET A 173 -0.01 -3.52 -6.27
C MET A 173 -1.45 -3.04 -6.08
N PHE A 174 -1.82 -1.88 -6.63
CA PHE A 174 -3.15 -1.31 -6.43
C PHE A 174 -4.27 -2.14 -7.06
N LEU A 175 -4.05 -2.79 -8.20
CA LEU A 175 -5.04 -3.70 -8.80
C LEU A 175 -5.33 -4.90 -7.90
N ILE A 176 -4.29 -5.50 -7.31
CA ILE A 176 -4.46 -6.60 -6.37
C ILE A 176 -5.17 -6.12 -5.10
N LEU A 177 -4.77 -4.98 -4.55
CA LEU A 177 -5.40 -4.42 -3.35
C LEU A 177 -6.87 -4.07 -3.61
N ALA A 178 -7.21 -3.53 -4.78
CA ALA A 178 -8.59 -3.31 -5.19
C ALA A 178 -9.37 -4.63 -5.26
N TYR A 179 -8.80 -5.69 -5.85
CA TYR A 179 -9.40 -7.03 -5.86
C TYR A 179 -9.66 -7.55 -4.43
N VAL A 180 -8.67 -7.43 -3.53
CA VAL A 180 -8.79 -7.87 -2.13
C VAL A 180 -9.92 -7.14 -1.43
N VAL A 181 -10.03 -5.82 -1.59
CA VAL A 181 -11.12 -5.03 -0.99
C VAL A 181 -12.47 -5.43 -1.58
N LEU A 182 -12.59 -5.48 -2.90
CA LEU A 182 -13.87 -5.71 -3.59
C LEU A 182 -14.40 -7.13 -3.39
N ARG A 183 -13.50 -8.12 -3.32
CA ARG A 183 -13.86 -9.54 -3.35
C ARG A 183 -13.52 -10.21 -2.03
N VAL A 184 -12.24 -10.24 -1.64
CA VAL A 184 -11.79 -11.03 -0.48
C VAL A 184 -12.39 -10.50 0.83
N PHE A 185 -12.36 -9.19 1.06
CA PHE A 185 -12.87 -8.59 2.29
C PHE A 185 -14.40 -8.65 2.40
N THR A 186 -15.11 -8.76 1.27
CA THR A 186 -16.57 -8.89 1.28
C THR A 186 -17.07 -10.28 1.63
N ARG A 187 -16.23 -11.32 1.46
CA ARG A 187 -16.55 -12.70 1.88
C ARG A 187 -16.76 -12.78 3.40
N VAL A 188 -17.53 -13.78 3.81
CA VAL A 188 -17.72 -14.11 5.23
C VAL A 188 -16.38 -14.59 5.81
N ASN A 189 -15.96 -14.02 6.93
CA ASN A 189 -14.61 -14.21 7.45
C ASN A 189 -14.55 -14.78 8.89
N SER A 190 -15.70 -14.96 9.56
CA SER A 190 -15.81 -15.63 10.86
C SER A 190 -17.25 -16.12 11.09
N GLU A 191 -17.46 -17.05 12.01
CA GLU A 191 -18.81 -17.48 12.44
C GLU A 191 -19.59 -16.36 13.11
N ALA A 192 -18.91 -15.53 13.92
CA ALA A 192 -19.48 -14.32 14.46
C ALA A 192 -19.99 -13.38 13.35
N ALA A 193 -19.48 -13.52 12.12
CA ALA A 193 -19.92 -12.70 11.01
C ALA A 193 -21.31 -13.11 10.47
N GLU A 194 -21.72 -14.36 10.70
CA GLU A 194 -22.99 -14.96 10.24
C GLU A 194 -24.11 -14.86 11.29
N ARG A 195 -23.79 -14.45 12.53
CA ARG A 195 -24.78 -14.28 13.61
C ARG A 195 -25.68 -13.06 13.39
N ASP A 196 -26.92 -13.16 13.85
CA ASP A 196 -27.90 -12.08 13.81
C ASP A 196 -27.42 -10.83 14.56
N GLY A 197 -27.81 -9.65 14.05
CA GLY A 197 -27.39 -8.35 14.57
C GLY A 197 -26.00 -7.88 14.10
N ASN A 198 -25.28 -8.68 13.31
CA ASN A 198 -23.97 -8.28 12.82
C ASN A 198 -24.00 -7.24 11.68
N ARG A 199 -23.03 -6.33 11.66
CA ARG A 199 -22.89 -5.24 10.69
C ARG A 199 -22.01 -5.59 9.49
N LYS A 200 -21.94 -6.87 9.10
CA LYS A 200 -21.17 -7.31 7.91
C LYS A 200 -21.67 -6.66 6.63
N GLY A 201 -22.98 -6.44 6.51
CA GLY A 201 -23.59 -5.72 5.37
C GLY A 201 -23.02 -4.32 5.19
N LEU A 202 -22.96 -3.53 6.27
CA LEU A 202 -22.38 -2.17 6.27
C LEU A 202 -20.90 -2.20 5.84
N ARG A 203 -20.09 -3.06 6.45
CA ARG A 203 -18.67 -3.21 6.09
C ARG A 203 -18.50 -3.57 4.60
N ASN A 204 -19.32 -4.49 4.10
CA ASN A 204 -19.30 -4.89 2.70
C ASN A 204 -19.70 -3.75 1.75
N ALA A 205 -20.65 -2.90 2.14
CA ALA A 205 -20.98 -1.71 1.37
C ALA A 205 -19.78 -0.74 1.31
N CYS A 206 -19.14 -0.45 2.44
CA CYS A 206 -17.93 0.36 2.50
C CYS A 206 -16.81 -0.21 1.61
N TYR A 207 -16.51 -1.51 1.71
CA TYR A 207 -15.48 -2.13 0.87
C TYR A 207 -15.80 -1.99 -0.63
N ARG A 208 -17.06 -2.17 -1.04
CA ARG A 208 -17.41 -2.02 -2.46
C ARG A 208 -17.21 -0.60 -2.98
N VAL A 209 -17.49 0.42 -2.17
CA VAL A 209 -17.24 1.82 -2.54
C VAL A 209 -15.74 2.08 -2.61
N LEU A 210 -15.01 1.77 -1.53
CA LEU A 210 -13.57 2.04 -1.44
C LEU A 210 -12.77 1.30 -2.52
N GLY A 211 -13.09 0.04 -2.78
CA GLY A 211 -12.44 -0.74 -3.82
C GLY A 211 -12.70 -0.21 -5.24
N ARG A 212 -13.88 0.36 -5.50
CA ARG A 212 -14.18 1.03 -6.79
C ARG A 212 -13.43 2.34 -6.93
N VAL A 213 -13.23 3.08 -5.83
CA VAL A 213 -12.39 4.29 -5.83
C VAL A 213 -10.95 3.94 -6.21
N ILE A 214 -10.36 2.91 -5.58
CA ILE A 214 -9.00 2.44 -5.93
C ILE A 214 -8.92 2.07 -7.42
N LEU A 215 -9.87 1.26 -7.91
CA LEU A 215 -9.89 0.84 -9.31
C LEU A 215 -10.05 2.03 -10.28
N GLY A 216 -10.91 3.00 -9.94
CA GLY A 216 -11.11 4.22 -10.71
C GLY A 216 -9.85 5.08 -10.79
N VAL A 217 -9.16 5.26 -9.65
CA VAL A 217 -7.87 5.95 -9.60
C VAL A 217 -6.85 5.28 -10.52
N VAL A 218 -6.67 3.96 -10.41
CA VAL A 218 -5.73 3.22 -11.25
C VAL A 218 -6.08 3.35 -12.74
N ALA A 219 -7.36 3.24 -13.08
CA ALA A 219 -7.81 3.38 -14.47
C ALA A 219 -7.53 4.79 -15.02
N VAL A 220 -7.84 5.84 -14.24
CA VAL A 220 -7.61 7.24 -14.65
C VAL A 220 -6.11 7.52 -14.80
N LEU A 221 -5.26 7.03 -13.89
CA LEU A 221 -3.81 7.18 -14.02
C LEU A 221 -3.25 6.41 -15.23
N GLY A 222 -3.77 5.22 -15.51
CA GLY A 222 -3.43 4.46 -16.72
C GLY A 222 -3.84 5.20 -18.01
N ILE A 223 -5.02 5.82 -18.03
CA ILE A 223 -5.48 6.66 -19.15
C ILE A 223 -4.58 7.89 -19.30
N LYS A 224 -4.21 8.56 -18.20
CA LYS A 224 -3.26 9.68 -18.22
C LYS A 224 -1.95 9.29 -18.91
N MET A 225 -1.40 8.11 -18.61
CA MET A 225 -0.19 7.62 -19.28
C MET A 225 -0.38 7.45 -20.80
N ALA A 226 -1.54 6.96 -21.25
CA ALA A 226 -1.81 6.79 -22.68
C ALA A 226 -2.07 8.12 -23.41
N VAL A 227 -2.86 9.02 -22.81
CA VAL A 227 -3.23 10.32 -23.39
C VAL A 227 -2.06 11.31 -23.38
N GLY A 228 -1.21 11.24 -22.37
CA GLY A 228 -0.03 12.11 -22.24
C GLY A 228 0.93 12.03 -23.42
N ALA A 229 0.94 10.91 -24.15
CA ALA A 229 1.75 10.73 -25.35
C ALA A 229 1.28 11.56 -26.56
N VAL A 230 0.02 12.00 -26.57
CA VAL A 230 -0.61 12.64 -27.74
C VAL A 230 -1.19 14.04 -27.46
N ALA A 231 -1.29 14.45 -26.18
CA ALA A 231 -1.90 15.72 -25.78
C ALA A 231 -1.04 16.45 -24.72
N PRO A 232 -0.03 17.25 -25.12
CA PRO A 232 0.86 17.93 -24.18
C PRO A 232 0.15 19.01 -23.35
N ASP A 233 -0.83 19.73 -23.90
CA ASP A 233 -1.59 20.75 -23.15
C ASP A 233 -2.41 20.14 -22.00
N PHE A 234 -2.90 18.91 -22.19
CA PHE A 234 -3.58 18.16 -21.14
C PHE A 234 -2.66 17.86 -19.96
N LEU A 235 -1.40 17.50 -20.23
CA LEU A 235 -0.39 17.27 -19.18
C LEU A 235 -0.05 18.56 -18.41
N GLY A 236 0.01 19.70 -19.11
CA GLY A 236 0.24 21.00 -18.46
C GLY A 236 -0.86 21.36 -17.45
N PHE A 237 -2.12 21.15 -17.82
CA PHE A 237 -3.26 21.31 -16.91
C PHE A 237 -3.21 20.31 -15.75
N TRP A 238 -2.91 19.04 -16.06
CA TRP A 238 -2.84 17.96 -15.08
C TRP A 238 -1.82 18.20 -13.96
N ASN A 239 -0.61 18.61 -14.34
CA ASN A 239 0.48 18.86 -13.40
C ASN A 239 0.23 20.14 -12.59
N ARG A 240 -0.33 21.20 -13.21
CA ARG A 240 -0.67 22.44 -12.48
C ARG A 240 -1.59 22.20 -11.28
N LEU A 241 -2.49 21.23 -11.39
CA LEU A 241 -3.43 20.86 -10.33
C LEU A 241 -2.93 19.69 -9.46
N ASN A 242 -1.70 19.21 -9.67
CA ASN A 242 -1.12 18.04 -8.99
C ASN A 242 -2.07 16.82 -8.99
N LEU A 243 -2.78 16.59 -10.10
CA LEU A 243 -3.84 15.57 -10.15
C LEU A 243 -3.31 14.15 -9.94
N THR A 244 -2.04 13.88 -10.28
CA THR A 244 -1.42 12.57 -10.00
C THR A 244 -1.38 12.35 -8.47
N PHE A 245 -0.83 13.29 -7.72
CA PHE A 245 -0.79 13.24 -6.26
C PHE A 245 -2.19 13.10 -5.66
N VAL A 246 -3.15 13.92 -6.09
CA VAL A 246 -4.52 13.89 -5.55
C VAL A 246 -5.18 12.53 -5.75
N LEU A 247 -5.03 11.95 -6.95
CA LEU A 247 -5.61 10.64 -7.26
C LEU A 247 -4.89 9.52 -6.50
N GLU A 248 -3.56 9.53 -6.43
CA GLU A 248 -2.78 8.57 -5.64
C GLU A 248 -3.16 8.64 -4.14
N ALA A 249 -3.29 9.85 -3.59
CA ALA A 249 -3.74 10.09 -2.22
C ALA A 249 -5.15 9.55 -1.99
N ALA A 250 -6.09 9.80 -2.91
CA ALA A 250 -7.45 9.25 -2.85
C ALA A 250 -7.44 7.72 -2.86
N GLY A 251 -6.60 7.11 -3.69
CA GLY A 251 -6.38 5.66 -3.73
C GLY A 251 -5.85 5.12 -2.39
N LEU A 252 -4.84 5.76 -1.80
CA LEU A 252 -4.26 5.39 -0.51
C LEU A 252 -5.22 5.62 0.66
N PHE A 253 -6.00 6.70 0.67
CA PHE A 253 -7.04 6.91 1.67
C PHE A 253 -8.12 5.84 1.58
N ALA A 254 -8.55 5.46 0.37
CA ALA A 254 -9.53 4.42 0.17
C ALA A 254 -9.00 3.05 0.63
N PHE A 255 -7.75 2.73 0.28
CA PHE A 255 -7.05 1.53 0.74
C PHE A 255 -6.89 1.53 2.27
N GLY A 256 -6.32 2.59 2.86
CA GLY A 256 -6.10 2.70 4.29
C GLY A 256 -7.38 2.56 5.09
N LEU A 257 -8.46 3.23 4.66
CA LEU A 257 -9.77 3.12 5.31
C LEU A 257 -10.37 1.72 5.20
N ALA A 258 -10.21 1.04 4.05
CA ALA A 258 -10.68 -0.35 3.92
C ALA A 258 -9.95 -1.29 4.90
N TRP A 259 -8.64 -1.11 5.09
CA TRP A 259 -7.87 -1.89 6.06
C TRP A 259 -8.22 -1.53 7.51
N MET A 260 -8.46 -0.26 7.82
CA MET A 260 -8.93 0.16 9.15
C MET A 260 -10.32 -0.42 9.49
N ILE A 261 -11.25 -0.45 8.54
CA ILE A 261 -12.57 -1.09 8.71
C ILE A 261 -12.42 -2.60 8.90
N LYS A 262 -11.50 -3.23 8.14
CA LYS A 262 -11.15 -4.65 8.31
C LYS A 262 -10.62 -4.92 9.72
N GLY A 263 -9.81 -4.01 10.26
CA GLY A 263 -9.27 -4.00 11.62
C GLY A 263 -10.23 -3.56 12.73
N ARG A 264 -11.48 -3.18 12.40
CA ARG A 264 -12.51 -2.74 13.37
C ARG A 264 -12.14 -1.46 14.12
N VAL A 265 -11.59 -0.47 13.40
CA VAL A 265 -11.15 0.83 13.97
C VAL A 265 -12.19 1.53 14.84
N LEU A 266 -13.48 1.39 14.51
CA LEU A 266 -14.60 1.99 15.25
C LEU A 266 -15.57 0.91 15.74
N SER A 267 -16.20 1.15 16.89
CA SER A 267 -17.21 0.26 17.50
C SER A 267 -18.41 -0.01 16.57
N VAL A 268 -18.70 0.92 15.66
CA VAL A 268 -19.71 0.77 14.61
C VAL A 268 -19.46 -0.44 13.71
N PHE A 269 -18.21 -0.91 13.59
CA PHE A 269 -17.81 -2.03 12.74
C PHE A 269 -17.63 -3.36 13.50
N GLU A 270 -17.70 -3.36 14.83
CA GLU A 270 -17.57 -4.56 15.65
C GLU A 270 -18.73 -5.55 15.41
N ASP A 271 -18.43 -6.84 15.57
CA ASP A 271 -19.46 -7.89 15.51
C ASP A 271 -20.33 -7.82 16.78
N ALA A 272 -21.63 -8.09 16.68
CA ALA A 272 -22.58 -7.91 17.80
C ALA A 272 -22.15 -8.68 19.07
N ALA A 273 -21.58 -9.88 18.91
CA ALA A 273 -21.06 -10.70 20.01
C ALA A 273 -19.88 -10.05 20.77
N ALA A 274 -19.12 -9.16 20.14
CA ALA A 274 -17.98 -8.48 20.77
C ALA A 274 -18.40 -7.27 21.62
N ARG A 275 -19.57 -6.66 21.35
CA ARG A 275 -20.08 -5.52 22.13
C ARG A 275 -20.56 -5.90 23.54
N ALA A 276 -20.86 -7.18 23.75
CA ALA A 276 -21.29 -7.70 25.05
C ALA A 276 -20.11 -7.87 26.04
N GLN A 277 -18.87 -7.76 25.58
CA GLN A 277 -17.68 -7.87 26.41
C GLN A 277 -17.03 -6.47 26.53
N PRO A 278 -16.84 -5.93 27.75
CA PRO A 278 -16.12 -4.67 27.91
C PRO A 278 -14.69 -4.81 27.39
N ARG A 279 -14.16 -3.75 26.76
CA ARG A 279 -12.77 -3.72 26.31
C ARG A 279 -11.86 -4.00 27.50
N ALA A 280 -11.01 -5.02 27.41
CA ALA A 280 -9.82 -5.06 28.23
C ALA A 280 -9.01 -3.81 27.88
N ALA A 281 -8.91 -2.90 28.86
CA ALA A 281 -8.17 -1.65 28.75
C ALA A 281 -6.69 -1.90 28.48
#